data_AF-A0A9Y2JGF8-F1
#
_entry.id   AF-A0A9Y2JGF8-F1
#
_cell.length_a   1.000
_cell.length_b   1.000
_cell.length_c   1.000
_cell.angle_alpha   90.00
_cell.angle_beta   90.00
_cell.angle_gamma   90.00
#
_symmetry.space_group_name_H-M   'P 1'
#
loop_
_entity.id
_entity.type
_entity.pdbx_description
1 polymer ?
#
loop_
_entity_poly.entity_id
_entity_poly.type
_entity_poly.pdbx_seq_one_letter_code
_entity_poly.pdbx_strand_id
1 'polypeptide(L)'
;MDAVETPVPEGLAVTREEVTADELAALGVDLERDFPGSSAADFRRYPVLTEGGWFTVVKHQKTLESVSRERGPLLGPIVLTSDGLDVY
;
A
#
# COMPACT_ATOMS: atom_id res chain seq x y z
N MET A 1 30.42 2.66 -12.89
CA MET A 1 30.24 1.59 -11.89
C MET A 1 28.80 1.18 -12.00
N ASP A 2 28.53 0.12 -12.76
CA ASP A 2 27.19 -0.42 -12.88
C ASP A 2 26.84 -1.11 -11.55
N ALA A 3 25.73 -0.72 -10.94
CA ALA A 3 25.26 -1.36 -9.72
C ALA A 3 24.79 -2.78 -10.07
N VAL A 4 25.41 -3.79 -9.46
CA VAL A 4 24.94 -5.17 -9.55
C VAL A 4 23.65 -5.25 -8.73
N GLU A 5 22.52 -5.22 -9.43
CA GLU A 5 21.21 -5.38 -8.82
C GLU A 5 21.11 -6.81 -8.26
N THR A 6 21.18 -6.95 -6.94
CA THR A 6 21.04 -8.25 -6.29
C THR A 6 19.53 -8.55 -6.21
N PRO A 7 19.04 -9.65 -6.79
CA PRO A 7 17.61 -9.94 -6.77
C PRO A 7 17.14 -10.15 -5.32
N VAL A 8 16.03 -9.52 -4.98
CA VAL A 8 15.36 -9.73 -3.68
C VAL A 8 14.93 -11.20 -3.62
N PRO A 9 15.26 -11.94 -2.55
CA PRO A 9 14.86 -13.34 -2.43
C PRO A 9 13.34 -13.47 -2.50
N GLU A 10 12.87 -14.57 -3.10
CA GLU A 10 11.45 -14.88 -3.21
C GLU A 10 10.81 -14.91 -1.82
N GLY A 11 9.75 -14.12 -1.62
CA GLY A 11 9.06 -13.97 -0.33
C GLY A 11 9.52 -12.82 0.57
N LEU A 12 10.57 -12.06 0.20
CA LEU A 12 11.03 -10.87 0.96
C LEU A 12 10.50 -9.52 0.44
N ALA A 13 9.55 -9.55 -0.50
CA ALA A 13 8.95 -8.35 -1.08
C ALA A 13 7.53 -8.11 -0.54
N VAL A 14 7.25 -6.89 -0.10
CA VAL A 14 5.87 -6.44 0.13
C VAL A 14 5.29 -5.98 -1.21
N THR A 15 4.28 -6.69 -1.70
CA THR A 15 3.58 -6.32 -2.92
C THR A 15 2.80 -5.03 -2.69
N ARG A 16 3.07 -4.03 -3.54
CA ARG A 16 2.27 -2.81 -3.61
C ARG A 16 1.11 -3.07 -4.55
N GLU A 17 -0.07 -3.23 -3.99
CA GLU A 17 -1.28 -3.54 -4.73
C GLU A 17 -1.66 -2.35 -5.62
N GLU A 18 -2.14 -2.65 -6.82
CA GLU A 18 -2.70 -1.64 -7.72
C GLU A 18 -4.03 -1.13 -7.19
N VAL A 19 -4.39 0.10 -7.56
CA VAL A 19 -5.67 0.70 -7.19
C VAL A 19 -6.37 1.12 -8.46
N THR A 20 -7.66 0.80 -8.58
CA THR A 20 -8.49 1.14 -9.72
C THR A 20 -9.02 2.56 -9.63
N ALA A 21 -9.49 3.11 -10.76
CA ALA A 21 -10.10 4.43 -10.78
C ALA A 21 -11.40 4.48 -9.93
N ASP A 22 -12.19 3.41 -9.93
CA ASP A 22 -13.43 3.33 -9.15
C ASP A 22 -13.15 3.32 -7.64
N GLU A 23 -12.10 2.62 -7.20
CA GLU A 23 -11.66 2.66 -5.79
C GLU A 23 -11.19 4.06 -5.38
N LEU A 24 -10.44 4.75 -6.25
CA LEU A 24 -10.02 6.14 -5.99
C LEU A 24 -11.23 7.08 -5.89
N ALA A 25 -12.20 6.94 -6.78
CA ALA A 25 -13.44 7.71 -6.72
C ALA A 25 -14.24 7.41 -5.43
N ALA A 26 -14.30 6.16 -5.00
CA ALA A 26 -14.92 5.77 -3.73
C ALA A 26 -14.22 6.35 -2.50
N LEU A 27 -12.92 6.63 -2.60
CA LEU A 27 -12.12 7.35 -1.59
C LEU A 27 -12.27 8.88 -1.69
N GLY A 28 -13.07 9.39 -2.64
CA GLY A 28 -13.31 10.82 -2.84
C GLY A 28 -12.25 11.53 -3.69
N VAL A 29 -11.37 10.78 -4.35
CA VAL A 29 -10.33 11.32 -5.23
C VAL A 29 -10.93 11.65 -6.59
N ASP A 30 -10.77 12.90 -7.01
CA ASP A 30 -11.01 13.34 -8.38
C ASP A 30 -9.64 13.54 -9.05
N LEU A 31 -9.25 12.65 -9.97
CA LEU A 31 -7.91 12.64 -10.55
C LEU A 31 -7.57 13.94 -11.28
N GLU A 32 -8.50 14.52 -12.03
CA GLU A 32 -8.24 15.75 -12.81
C GLU A 32 -8.09 16.96 -11.89
N ARG A 33 -8.84 17.00 -10.78
CA ARG A 33 -8.80 18.10 -9.80
C ARG A 33 -7.62 17.97 -8.83
N ASP A 34 -7.45 16.79 -8.25
CA ASP A 34 -6.55 16.55 -7.11
C ASP A 34 -5.14 16.15 -7.56
N PHE A 35 -5.02 15.41 -8.68
CA PHE A 35 -3.75 14.90 -9.21
C PHE A 35 -3.62 15.08 -10.73
N PRO A 36 -3.63 16.32 -11.25
CA PRO A 36 -3.66 16.59 -12.69
C PRO A 36 -2.57 15.83 -13.47
N GLY A 37 -2.96 15.16 -14.55
CA GLY A 37 -2.05 14.37 -15.39
C GLY A 37 -1.60 13.04 -14.79
N SER A 38 -2.24 12.61 -13.69
CA SER A 38 -2.02 11.28 -13.10
C SER A 38 -3.16 10.33 -13.45
N SER A 39 -2.87 9.04 -13.39
CA SER A 39 -3.86 7.98 -13.58
C SER A 39 -3.90 7.07 -12.36
N ALA A 40 -4.88 6.16 -12.30
CA ALA A 40 -4.95 5.17 -11.22
C ALA A 40 -3.66 4.30 -11.10
N ALA A 41 -2.94 4.09 -12.21
CA ALA A 41 -1.65 3.39 -12.22
C ALA A 41 -0.56 4.10 -11.39
N ASP A 42 -0.70 5.40 -11.14
CA ASP A 42 0.20 6.16 -10.27
C ASP A 42 -0.10 5.97 -8.78
N PHE A 43 -1.11 5.17 -8.43
CA PHE A 43 -1.48 4.89 -7.05
C PHE A 43 -1.16 3.45 -6.68
N ARG A 44 -0.78 3.27 -5.42
CA ARG A 44 -0.56 1.94 -4.83
C ARG A 44 -1.13 1.87 -3.43
N ARG A 45 -1.68 0.70 -3.10
CA ARG A 45 -2.08 0.32 -1.74
C ARG A 45 -1.01 -0.55 -1.11
N TYR A 46 -0.57 -0.19 0.10
CA TYR A 46 0.45 -0.96 0.82
C TYR A 46 0.50 -0.60 2.31
N PRO A 47 1.06 -1.49 3.16
CA PRO A 47 1.27 -1.19 4.56
C PRO A 47 2.44 -0.23 4.76
N VAL A 48 2.28 0.68 5.73
CA VAL A 48 3.35 1.58 6.20
C VAL A 48 3.43 1.53 7.73
N LEU A 49 4.65 1.48 8.26
CA LEU A 49 4.91 1.61 9.70
C LEU A 49 5.14 3.08 10.03
N THR A 50 4.45 3.56 11.06
CA THR A 50 4.62 4.91 11.60
C THR A 50 4.58 4.86 13.12
N GLU A 51 4.80 5.99 13.81
CA GLU A 51 4.71 6.06 15.27
C GLU A 51 3.38 5.53 15.82
N GLY A 52 2.26 5.78 15.12
CA GLY A 52 0.93 5.30 15.51
C GLY A 52 0.66 3.81 15.22
N GLY A 53 1.68 3.05 14.82
CA GLY A 53 1.58 1.65 14.40
C GLY A 53 1.55 1.47 12.88
N TRP A 54 1.08 0.30 12.47
CA TRP A 54 0.89 -0.06 11.06
C TRP A 54 -0.39 0.55 10.51
N PHE A 55 -0.32 0.98 9.25
CA PHE A 55 -1.46 1.47 8.49
C PHE A 55 -1.47 0.88 7.09
N THR A 56 -2.64 0.53 6.58
CA THR A 56 -2.85 0.32 5.15
C THR A 56 -3.13 1.69 4.53
N VAL A 57 -2.32 2.11 3.56
CA VAL A 57 -2.47 3.40 2.89
C VAL A 57 -2.69 3.20 1.41
N VAL A 58 -3.42 4.13 0.79
CA VAL A 58 -3.40 4.35 -0.65
C VAL A 58 -2.60 5.63 -0.89
N LYS A 59 -1.54 5.54 -1.70
CA LYS A 59 -0.62 6.67 -1.95
C LYS A 59 -0.41 6.91 -3.43
N HIS A 60 -0.41 8.18 -3.80
CA HIS A 60 0.10 8.63 -5.09
C HIS A 60 1.63 8.48 -5.10
N GLN A 61 2.18 7.68 -6.02
CA GLN A 61 3.59 7.30 -6.02
C GLN A 61 4.53 8.45 -6.40
N LYS A 62 4.05 9.44 -7.17
CA LYS A 62 4.87 10.59 -7.59
C LYS A 62 5.00 11.63 -6.47
N THR A 63 3.92 11.94 -5.76
CA THR A 63 3.91 12.98 -4.71
C THR A 63 4.04 12.43 -3.29
N LEU A 64 3.89 11.11 -3.12
CA LEU A 64 3.84 10.40 -1.83
C LEU A 64 2.68 10.82 -0.91
N GLU A 65 1.72 11.57 -1.44
CA GLU A 65 0.51 11.96 -0.73
C GLU A 65 -0.38 10.74 -0.46
N SER A 66 -0.92 10.66 0.76
CA SER A 66 -1.87 9.62 1.15
C SER A 66 -3.29 10.11 0.91
N VAL A 67 -4.04 9.41 0.06
CA VAL A 67 -5.47 9.68 -0.17
C VAL A 67 -6.37 8.82 0.73
N SER A 68 -5.83 7.73 1.29
CA SER A 68 -6.48 6.95 2.33
C SER A 68 -5.46 6.45 3.35
N ARG A 69 -5.92 6.28 4.59
CA ARG A 69 -5.12 5.77 5.70
C ARG A 69 -6.02 5.07 6.72
N GLU A 70 -5.91 3.75 6.76
CA GLU A 70 -6.66 2.89 7.67
C GLU A 70 -5.69 2.17 8.63
N ARG A 71 -6.11 1.98 9.88
CA ARG A 71 -5.28 1.26 10.86
C ARG A 71 -5.12 -0.20 10.40
N GLY A 72 -3.86 -0.64 10.30
CA GLY A 72 -3.52 -2.01 9.95
C GLY A 72 -3.43 -2.93 11.18
N PRO A 73 -3.21 -4.23 10.97
CA PRO A 73 -2.95 -5.20 12.03
C PRO A 73 -1.71 -4.84 12.85
N LEU A 74 -1.63 -5.32 14.09
CA LEU A 74 -0.48 -5.07 14.97
C LEU A 74 0.85 -5.57 14.39
N LEU A 75 0.80 -6.65 13.62
CA LEU A 75 1.98 -7.24 12.96
C LEU A 75 2.11 -6.82 11.48
N GLY A 76 1.36 -5.81 11.04
CA GLY A 76 1.44 -5.25 9.69
C GLY A 76 1.17 -6.33 8.62
N PRO A 77 2.08 -6.54 7.66
CA PRO A 77 1.91 -7.53 6.59
C PRO A 77 2.14 -8.98 7.05
N ILE A 78 2.53 -9.23 8.29
CA ILE A 78 2.81 -10.58 8.78
C ILE A 78 1.47 -11.26 9.11
N VAL A 79 1.11 -12.26 8.32
CA VAL A 79 -0.03 -13.14 8.59
C VAL A 79 0.47 -14.37 9.35
N LEU A 80 -0.09 -14.61 10.54
CA LEU A 80 0.26 -15.77 11.36
C LEU A 80 -0.51 -17.00 10.86
N THR A 81 0.14 -18.16 10.81
CA THR A 81 -0.52 -19.44 10.47
C THR A 81 -1.63 -19.81 11.46
N SER A 82 -1.54 -19.30 12.69
CA SER A 82 -2.53 -19.48 13.74
C SER A 82 -3.61 -18.39 13.76
N ASP A 83 -3.60 -17.45 12.82
CA ASP A 83 -4.63 -16.41 12.77
C ASP A 83 -6.00 -17.03 12.50
N GLY A 84 -6.98 -16.70 13.36
CA GLY A 84 -8.31 -17.32 13.33
C GLY A 84 -8.38 -18.80 13.74
N LEU A 85 -7.29 -19.40 14.25
CA LEU A 85 -7.31 -20.78 14.74
C LEU A 85 -8.12 -20.87 16.04
N ASP A 86 -9.22 -21.61 16.00
CA ASP A 86 -10.00 -21.98 17.17
C ASP A 86 -9.44 -23.29 17.77
N VAL A 87 -9.10 -23.28 19.06
CA VAL A 87 -8.42 -24.39 19.76
C VAL A 87 -9.30 -25.07 20.82
N TYR A 88 -10.62 -24.89 20.74
CA TYR A 88 -11.59 -25.47 21.69
C TYR A 88 -12.28 -26.75 21.18
#